data_AF-A0A4Z2BQV0-F1
#
_entry.id   AF-A0A4Z2BQV0-F1
#
_cell.length_a   1.000
_cell.length_b   1.000
_cell.length_c   1.000
_cell.angle_alpha   90.00
_cell.angle_beta   90.00
_cell.angle_gamma   90.00
#
_symmetry.space_group_name_H-M   'P 1'
#
loop_
_entity.id
_entity.type
_entity.pdbx_description
1 polymer ?
#
loop_
_entity_poly.entity_id
_entity_poly.type
_entity_poly.pdbx_seq_one_letter_code
_entity_poly.pdbx_strand_id
1 'polypeptide(L)'
;MRPWAGSWRWITLVLLAWGTLLFYIGGHLVRDSEHPERSSRELSKILAKLERLKQQNEDLRRMAESLRIPEGQADAGSLAAGRLRSLEDQLSRAKQKIHSFQKLTGDGPGPTQEELRRRVENGVKEFWYFVRSEVKKLVKVDPNERQKYAETLLEDLGHQERSIMTDLYYLSQADGVGEWRMKEAKDLSDLVQNRITYLQNPPDCSKARKLVCNINKGCGFGCQLHHVVYCFMIAYGTQRTLILESHNWRYAPGGWETVFLPVSNTCTDPVGCNHRTLVGRGSR
;
A
#
# COMPACT_ATOMS: atom_id res chain seq x y z
N MET A 1 54.37 -35.93 -35.05
CA MET A 1 53.74 -35.42 -33.81
C MET A 1 53.64 -33.91 -33.93
N ARG A 2 52.44 -33.36 -34.15
CA ARG A 2 52.19 -31.90 -34.23
C ARG A 2 51.46 -31.48 -32.95
N PRO A 3 51.88 -30.42 -32.25
CA PRO A 3 51.36 -30.09 -30.94
C PRO A 3 49.96 -29.48 -31.07
N TRP A 4 49.05 -29.97 -30.24
CA TRP A 4 47.64 -29.62 -30.16
C TRP A 4 47.46 -28.27 -29.42
N ALA A 5 48.08 -27.21 -29.92
CA ALA A 5 48.13 -25.90 -29.25
C ALA A 5 46.86 -25.04 -29.44
N GLY A 6 45.94 -25.45 -30.33
CA GLY A 6 44.73 -24.68 -30.66
C GLY A 6 43.58 -24.86 -29.68
N SER A 7 43.47 -26.01 -29.02
CA SER A 7 42.30 -26.34 -28.17
C SER A 7 42.34 -25.64 -26.80
N TRP A 8 43.54 -25.44 -26.25
CA TRP A 8 43.70 -24.88 -24.90
C TRP A 8 43.20 -23.43 -24.80
N ARG A 9 43.35 -22.64 -25.87
CA ARG A 9 42.88 -21.23 -25.92
C ARG A 9 41.36 -21.14 -25.78
N TRP A 10 40.62 -22.06 -26.41
CA TRP A 10 39.17 -22.12 -26.31
C TRP A 10 38.70 -22.60 -24.95
N ILE A 11 39.39 -23.60 -24.37
CA ILE A 11 39.11 -24.09 -23.02
C ILE A 11 39.32 -22.98 -21.99
N THR A 12 40.40 -22.21 -22.10
CA THR A 12 40.64 -21.07 -21.20
C THR A 12 39.59 -19.98 -21.33
N LEU A 13 39.09 -19.70 -22.55
CA LEU A 13 38.03 -18.70 -22.75
C LEU A 13 36.70 -19.15 -22.15
N VAL A 14 36.33 -20.43 -22.31
CA VAL A 14 35.11 -20.99 -21.73
C VAL A 14 35.19 -20.99 -20.21
N LEU A 15 36.33 -21.36 -19.62
CA LEU A 15 36.53 -21.34 -18.17
C LEU A 15 36.49 -19.92 -17.60
N LEU A 16 37.06 -18.94 -18.29
CA LEU A 16 36.97 -17.52 -17.88
C LEU A 16 35.52 -17.02 -17.94
N ALA A 17 34.79 -17.32 -19.01
CA ALA A 17 33.38 -16.94 -19.14
C ALA A 17 32.53 -17.58 -18.02
N TRP A 18 32.72 -18.88 -17.75
CA TRP A 18 32.04 -19.56 -16.65
C TRP A 18 32.42 -19.01 -15.26
N GLY A 19 33.70 -18.69 -15.05
CA GLY A 19 34.18 -18.06 -13.81
C GLY A 19 33.54 -16.69 -13.58
N THR A 20 33.44 -15.86 -14.63
CA THR A 20 32.75 -14.55 -14.52
C THR A 20 31.26 -14.69 -14.26
N LEU A 21 30.59 -15.70 -14.83
CA LEU A 21 29.18 -15.99 -14.58
C LEU A 21 28.94 -16.42 -13.13
N LEU A 22 29.78 -17.33 -12.61
CA LEU A 22 29.71 -17.78 -11.22
C LEU A 22 30.03 -16.64 -10.24
N PHE A 23 30.98 -15.77 -10.57
CA PHE A 23 31.29 -14.60 -9.75
C PHE A 23 30.17 -13.55 -9.79
N TYR A 24 29.51 -13.36 -10.94
CA TYR A 24 28.37 -12.46 -11.08
C TYR A 24 27.15 -12.96 -10.28
N ILE A 25 26.82 -14.26 -10.39
CA ILE A 25 25.71 -14.88 -9.67
C ILE A 25 26.03 -14.96 -8.17
N GLY A 26 27.25 -15.35 -7.80
CA GLY A 26 27.72 -15.40 -6.41
C GLY A 26 27.82 -14.02 -5.76
N GLY A 27 28.27 -13.01 -6.50
CA GLY A 27 28.31 -11.62 -6.04
C GLY A 27 26.92 -11.03 -5.86
N HIS A 28 25.95 -11.38 -6.70
CA HIS A 28 24.56 -10.95 -6.52
C HIS A 28 23.88 -11.64 -5.32
N LEU A 29 24.17 -12.93 -5.09
CA LEU A 29 23.67 -13.68 -3.93
C LEU A 29 24.28 -13.21 -2.60
N VAL A 30 25.57 -12.87 -2.60
CA VAL A 30 26.24 -12.32 -1.40
C VAL A 30 25.78 -10.87 -1.13
N ARG A 31 25.49 -10.08 -2.17
CA ARG A 31 25.00 -8.70 -1.99
C ARG A 31 23.53 -8.63 -1.54
N ASP A 32 22.70 -9.63 -1.86
CA ASP A 32 21.37 -9.80 -1.24
C ASP A 32 21.45 -10.29 0.21
N SER A 33 22.55 -10.97 0.59
CA SER A 33 22.78 -11.43 1.96
C SER A 33 23.33 -10.36 2.92
N GLU A 34 23.50 -9.11 2.48
CA GLU A 34 23.83 -7.96 3.35
C GLU A 34 22.59 -7.27 3.95
N HIS A 35 21.38 -7.79 3.73
CA HIS A 35 20.16 -7.32 4.40
C HIS A 35 19.60 -8.13 5.61
N PRO A 36 20.36 -8.97 6.35
CA PRO A 36 19.84 -9.61 7.56
C PRO A 36 19.73 -8.64 8.73
N GLU A 37 20.52 -7.55 8.74
CA GLU A 37 20.51 -6.49 9.77
C GLU A 37 19.15 -5.78 9.87
N ARG A 38 18.40 -5.66 8.77
CA ARG A 38 17.08 -5.01 8.79
C ARG A 38 16.03 -5.96 9.37
N SER A 39 16.06 -7.24 9.03
CA SER A 39 15.15 -8.25 9.59
C SER A 39 15.43 -8.51 11.08
N SER A 40 16.71 -8.57 11.49
CA SER A 40 17.08 -8.76 12.90
C SER A 40 16.80 -7.52 13.76
N ARG A 41 16.95 -6.31 13.23
CA ARG A 41 16.53 -5.07 13.90
C ARG A 41 15.02 -4.95 14.02
N GLU A 42 14.27 -5.35 12.99
CA GLU A 42 12.81 -5.38 13.10
C GLU A 42 12.34 -6.47 14.08
N LEU A 43 12.95 -7.66 14.06
CA LEU A 43 12.64 -8.72 15.02
C LEU A 43 12.99 -8.34 16.46
N SER A 44 14.15 -7.71 16.69
CA SER A 44 14.53 -7.23 18.03
C SER A 44 13.65 -6.07 18.52
N LYS A 45 13.20 -5.18 17.62
CA LYS A 45 12.16 -4.18 17.95
C LYS A 45 10.81 -4.82 18.28
N ILE A 46 10.42 -5.88 17.57
CA ILE A 46 9.17 -6.60 17.82
C ILE A 46 9.27 -7.33 19.16
N LEU A 47 10.37 -8.04 19.44
CA LEU A 47 10.60 -8.72 20.73
C LEU A 47 10.61 -7.71 21.89
N ALA A 48 11.29 -6.57 21.74
CA ALA A 48 11.29 -5.51 22.75
C ALA A 48 9.89 -4.91 22.99
N LYS A 49 9.08 -4.78 21.94
CA LYS A 49 7.67 -4.36 22.07
C LYS A 49 6.82 -5.43 22.75
N LEU A 50 7.06 -6.70 22.45
CA LEU A 50 6.35 -7.85 23.04
C LEU A 50 6.64 -7.95 24.54
N GLU A 51 7.89 -7.79 24.92
CA GLU A 51 8.32 -7.80 26.31
C GLU A 51 7.77 -6.59 27.07
N ARG A 52 7.76 -5.40 26.46
CA ARG A 52 7.12 -4.20 27.02
C ARG A 52 5.61 -4.39 27.21
N LEU A 53 4.93 -5.02 26.27
CA LEU A 53 3.49 -5.32 26.38
C LEU A 53 3.20 -6.38 27.45
N LYS A 54 4.08 -7.38 27.59
CA LYS A 54 3.98 -8.37 28.66
C LYS A 54 4.18 -7.73 30.03
N GLN A 55 5.19 -6.85 30.16
CA GLN A 55 5.45 -6.07 31.35
C GLN A 55 4.25 -5.19 31.73
N GLN A 56 3.65 -4.51 30.76
CA GLN A 56 2.44 -3.71 30.97
C GLN A 56 1.24 -4.56 31.41
N ASN A 57 1.13 -5.80 30.93
CA ASN A 57 0.10 -6.75 31.35
C ASN A 57 0.31 -7.23 32.80
N GLU A 58 1.56 -7.52 33.18
CA GLU A 58 1.90 -7.92 34.54
C GLU A 58 1.72 -6.76 35.53
N ASP A 59 2.08 -5.54 35.15
CA ASP A 59 1.86 -4.34 35.98
C ASP A 59 0.37 -4.04 36.15
N LEU A 60 -0.45 -4.20 35.10
CA LEU A 60 -1.90 -4.08 35.20
C LEU A 60 -2.50 -5.16 36.11
N ARG A 61 -2.00 -6.40 36.05
CA ARG A 61 -2.41 -7.47 36.98
C ARG A 61 -2.01 -7.16 38.42
N ARG A 62 -0.80 -6.66 38.66
CA ARG A 62 -0.35 -6.23 39.99
C ARG A 62 -1.16 -5.06 40.53
N MET A 63 -1.51 -4.09 39.67
CA MET A 63 -2.41 -3.01 40.05
C MET A 63 -3.81 -3.53 40.40
N ALA A 64 -4.32 -4.51 39.64
CA ALA A 64 -5.60 -5.17 39.94
C ALA A 64 -5.57 -5.95 41.26
N GLU A 65 -4.46 -6.62 41.58
CA GLU A 65 -4.27 -7.31 42.87
C GLU A 65 -4.11 -6.33 44.03
N SER A 66 -3.44 -5.19 43.83
CA SER A 66 -3.27 -4.15 44.85
C SER A 66 -4.58 -3.40 45.19
N LEU A 67 -5.59 -3.48 44.32
CA LEU A 67 -6.92 -2.90 44.53
C LEU A 67 -7.87 -3.83 45.30
N ARG A 68 -7.40 -4.99 45.76
CA ARG A 68 -8.16 -5.88 46.64
C ARG A 68 -8.17 -5.33 48.07
N ILE A 69 -8.97 -4.28 48.29
CA ILE A 69 -9.22 -3.69 49.61
C ILE A 69 -10.08 -4.65 50.46
N PRO A 70 -9.77 -4.86 51.77
CA PRO A 70 -10.58 -5.66 52.67
C PRO A 70 -11.98 -5.05 52.87
N GLU A 71 -12.99 -5.91 53.01
CA GLU A 71 -14.37 -5.52 53.27
C GLU A 71 -14.49 -4.59 54.48
N GLY A 72 -14.98 -3.35 54.26
CA GLY A 72 -15.34 -2.46 55.35
C GLY A 72 -15.44 -0.98 54.98
N GLN A 73 -16.47 -0.58 54.24
CA GLN A 73 -17.23 0.69 54.39
C GLN A 73 -18.20 0.86 53.20
N ALA A 74 -19.50 0.84 53.49
CA ALA A 74 -20.57 0.56 52.54
C ALA A 74 -21.03 1.73 51.64
N ASP A 75 -20.51 2.95 51.77
CA ASP A 75 -21.05 4.12 51.03
C ASP A 75 -20.16 4.68 49.90
N ALA A 76 -18.99 4.11 49.64
CA ALA A 76 -18.16 4.44 48.47
C ALA A 76 -18.27 3.40 47.32
N GLY A 77 -19.08 2.34 47.52
CA GLY A 77 -19.10 1.16 46.65
C GLY A 77 -19.75 1.34 45.28
N SER A 78 -20.77 2.20 45.17
CA SER A 78 -21.55 2.34 43.92
C SER A 78 -20.75 3.01 42.79
N LEU A 79 -20.02 4.10 43.10
CA LEU A 79 -19.25 4.85 42.13
C LEU A 79 -17.96 4.12 41.72
N ALA A 80 -17.30 3.45 42.67
CA ALA A 80 -16.14 2.61 42.42
C ALA A 80 -16.50 1.38 41.59
N ALA A 81 -17.62 0.71 41.88
CA ALA A 81 -18.11 -0.43 41.10
C ALA A 81 -18.50 -0.03 39.66
N GLY A 82 -19.09 1.15 39.46
CA GLY A 82 -19.39 1.68 38.13
C GLY A 82 -18.13 1.92 37.27
N ARG A 83 -17.09 2.49 37.88
CA ARG A 83 -15.80 2.72 37.20
C ARG A 83 -15.05 1.42 36.92
N LEU A 84 -15.14 0.44 37.83
CA LEU A 84 -14.57 -0.89 37.65
C LEU A 84 -15.24 -1.63 36.47
N ARG A 85 -16.58 -1.60 36.38
CA ARG A 85 -17.32 -2.17 35.25
C ARG A 85 -16.98 -1.51 33.92
N SER A 86 -16.80 -0.18 33.91
CA SER A 86 -16.38 0.54 32.71
C SER A 86 -14.98 0.14 32.25
N LEU A 87 -14.03 -0.01 33.19
CA LEU A 87 -12.67 -0.46 32.89
C LEU A 87 -12.65 -1.91 32.43
N GLU A 88 -13.47 -2.78 33.01
CA GLU A 88 -13.60 -4.18 32.59
C GLU A 88 -14.21 -4.30 31.19
N ASP A 89 -15.17 -3.44 30.86
CA ASP A 89 -15.76 -3.38 29.53
C ASP A 89 -14.80 -2.76 28.48
N GLN A 90 -13.94 -1.83 28.89
CA GLN A 90 -12.84 -1.36 28.03
C GLN A 90 -11.77 -2.44 27.83
N LEU A 91 -11.46 -3.20 28.87
CA LEU A 91 -10.49 -4.29 28.84
C LEU A 91 -11.00 -5.45 27.97
N SER A 92 -12.29 -5.79 28.05
CA SER A 92 -12.91 -6.82 27.22
C SER A 92 -12.87 -6.42 25.74
N ARG A 93 -13.20 -5.17 25.41
CA ARG A 93 -13.12 -4.62 24.04
C ARG A 93 -11.68 -4.57 23.53
N ALA A 94 -10.72 -4.17 24.37
CA ALA A 94 -9.30 -4.16 24.03
C ALA A 94 -8.76 -5.58 23.80
N LYS A 95 -9.14 -6.55 24.66
CA LYS A 95 -8.79 -7.97 24.54
C LYS A 95 -9.39 -8.58 23.27
N GLN A 96 -10.62 -8.20 22.92
CA GLN A 96 -11.28 -8.66 21.69
C GLN A 96 -10.59 -8.10 20.44
N LYS A 97 -10.17 -6.83 20.46
CA LYS A 97 -9.34 -6.23 19.41
C LYS A 97 -7.98 -6.91 19.30
N ILE A 98 -7.31 -7.17 20.42
CA ILE A 98 -6.02 -7.88 20.44
C ILE A 98 -6.18 -9.30 19.92
N HIS A 99 -7.25 -10.01 20.30
CA HIS A 99 -7.54 -11.36 19.82
C HIS A 99 -7.86 -11.38 18.32
N SER A 100 -8.54 -10.35 17.78
CA SER A 100 -8.72 -10.21 16.33
C SER A 100 -7.39 -9.94 15.62
N PHE A 101 -6.50 -9.15 16.22
CA PHE A 101 -5.14 -8.95 15.70
C PHE A 101 -4.26 -10.20 15.85
N GLN A 102 -4.41 -10.98 16.91
CA GLN A 102 -3.69 -12.24 17.10
C GLN A 102 -4.19 -13.33 16.15
N LYS A 103 -5.47 -13.32 15.77
CA LYS A 103 -6.01 -14.20 14.74
C LYS A 103 -5.42 -13.88 13.36
N LEU A 104 -5.06 -12.63 13.10
CA LEU A 104 -4.26 -12.21 11.93
C LEU A 104 -2.79 -12.66 12.03
N THR A 105 -2.31 -13.05 13.21
CA THR A 105 -0.94 -13.52 13.46
C THR A 105 -0.90 -14.99 13.92
N GLY A 106 -1.81 -15.82 13.42
CA GLY A 106 -1.56 -17.26 13.46
C GLY A 106 -0.31 -17.59 12.63
N ASP A 107 0.38 -18.69 12.94
CA ASP A 107 1.62 -19.14 12.27
C ASP A 107 1.46 -19.53 10.78
N GLY A 108 0.47 -18.98 10.07
CA GLY A 108 0.19 -19.25 8.67
C GLY A 108 -1.04 -18.51 8.12
N PRO A 109 -1.35 -18.70 6.83
CA PRO A 109 -2.52 -18.10 6.20
C PRO A 109 -3.81 -18.58 6.86
N GLY A 110 -4.83 -17.71 6.85
CA GLY A 110 -6.11 -18.04 7.47
C GLY A 110 -6.84 -19.19 6.76
N PRO A 111 -7.75 -19.89 7.44
CA PRO A 111 -8.42 -21.07 6.89
C PRO A 111 -9.27 -20.74 5.66
N THR A 112 -9.96 -19.59 5.67
CA THR A 112 -10.80 -19.15 4.54
C THR A 112 -9.95 -18.73 3.36
N GLN A 113 -8.82 -18.07 3.60
CA GLN A 113 -7.84 -17.73 2.58
C GLN A 113 -7.31 -18.97 1.87
N GLU A 114 -6.92 -20.03 2.60
CA GLU A 114 -6.43 -21.26 1.97
C GLU A 114 -7.52 -22.05 1.24
N GLU A 115 -8.75 -22.03 1.74
CA GLU A 115 -9.89 -22.62 1.03
C GLU A 115 -10.13 -21.94 -0.32
N LEU A 116 -10.22 -20.61 -0.32
CA LEU A 116 -10.45 -19.82 -1.53
C LEU A 116 -9.27 -19.93 -2.50
N ARG A 117 -8.03 -19.93 -2.00
CA ARG A 117 -6.84 -20.13 -2.83
C ARG A 117 -6.90 -21.47 -3.58
N ARG A 118 -7.26 -22.56 -2.88
CA ARG A 118 -7.42 -23.89 -3.50
C ARG A 118 -8.61 -23.93 -4.46
N ARG A 119 -9.72 -23.25 -4.14
CA ARG A 119 -10.90 -23.17 -5.01
C ARG A 119 -10.59 -22.46 -6.32
N VAL A 120 -9.86 -21.33 -6.28
CA VAL A 120 -9.36 -20.64 -7.46
C VAL A 120 -8.43 -21.55 -8.27
N GLU A 121 -7.47 -22.22 -7.61
CA GLU A 121 -6.55 -23.15 -8.28
C GLU A 121 -7.31 -24.27 -9.00
N ASN A 122 -8.31 -24.86 -8.35
CA ASN A 122 -9.16 -25.88 -8.95
C ASN A 122 -10.03 -25.32 -10.08
N GLY A 123 -10.62 -24.14 -9.88
CA GLY A 123 -11.42 -23.45 -10.90
C GLY A 123 -10.63 -23.22 -12.18
N VAL A 124 -9.37 -22.79 -12.09
CA VAL A 124 -8.48 -22.63 -13.25
C VAL A 124 -8.19 -23.96 -13.95
N LYS A 125 -7.97 -25.04 -13.19
CA LYS A 125 -7.76 -26.39 -13.76
C LYS A 125 -8.99 -26.87 -14.50
N GLU A 126 -10.18 -26.78 -13.89
CA GLU A 126 -11.44 -27.18 -14.51
C GLU A 126 -11.78 -26.32 -15.73
N PHE A 127 -11.54 -25.00 -15.65
CA PHE A 127 -11.68 -24.10 -16.79
C PHE A 127 -10.80 -24.56 -17.96
N TRP A 128 -9.54 -24.90 -17.71
CA TRP A 128 -8.64 -25.40 -18.75
C TRP A 128 -9.10 -26.75 -19.32
N TYR A 129 -9.55 -27.68 -18.48
CA TYR A 129 -10.09 -28.97 -18.94
C TYR A 129 -11.33 -28.79 -19.81
N PHE A 130 -12.23 -27.89 -19.40
CA PHE A 130 -13.43 -27.53 -20.15
C PHE A 130 -13.07 -26.91 -21.51
N VAL A 131 -12.25 -25.84 -21.53
CA VAL A 131 -11.77 -25.22 -22.77
C VAL A 131 -11.17 -26.25 -23.71
N ARG A 132 -10.25 -27.09 -23.21
CA ARG A 132 -9.57 -28.11 -24.02
C ARG A 132 -10.56 -29.14 -24.58
N SER A 133 -11.56 -29.53 -23.80
CA SER A 133 -12.63 -30.45 -24.23
C SER A 133 -13.50 -29.82 -25.32
N GLU A 134 -14.04 -28.63 -25.06
CA GLU A 134 -15.02 -27.99 -25.93
C GLU A 134 -14.40 -27.50 -27.24
N VAL A 135 -13.15 -27.00 -27.22
CA VAL A 135 -12.44 -26.66 -28.46
C VAL A 135 -12.21 -27.89 -29.34
N LYS A 136 -11.92 -29.05 -28.75
CA LYS A 136 -11.79 -30.31 -29.52
C LYS A 136 -13.14 -30.77 -30.10
N LYS A 137 -14.24 -30.53 -29.40
CA LYS A 137 -15.59 -30.84 -29.88
C LYS A 137 -16.02 -29.89 -30.99
N LEU A 138 -15.72 -28.59 -30.87
CA LEU A 138 -16.07 -27.56 -31.86
C LEU A 138 -15.60 -27.92 -33.28
N VAL A 139 -14.42 -28.52 -33.42
CA VAL A 139 -13.87 -28.98 -34.71
C VAL A 139 -14.73 -30.08 -35.36
N LYS A 140 -15.47 -30.85 -34.54
CA LYS A 140 -16.34 -31.95 -34.96
C LYS A 140 -17.81 -31.54 -35.15
N VAL A 141 -18.19 -30.32 -34.75
CA VAL A 141 -19.57 -29.81 -34.89
C VAL A 141 -19.87 -29.52 -36.36
N ASP A 142 -21.09 -29.87 -36.77
CA ASP A 142 -21.62 -29.57 -38.11
C ASP A 142 -21.46 -28.08 -38.43
N PRO A 143 -20.99 -27.72 -39.65
CA PRO A 143 -20.82 -26.32 -40.04
C PRO A 143 -22.04 -25.43 -39.78
N ASN A 144 -23.26 -25.96 -39.92
CA ASN A 144 -24.51 -25.21 -39.75
C ASN A 144 -24.85 -24.95 -38.27
N GLU A 145 -24.39 -25.80 -37.35
CA GLU A 145 -24.63 -25.66 -35.89
C GLU A 145 -23.44 -25.03 -35.15
N ARG A 146 -22.28 -24.97 -35.80
CA ARG A 146 -21.01 -24.53 -35.20
C ARG A 146 -21.09 -23.13 -34.59
N GLN A 147 -21.78 -22.21 -35.24
CA GLN A 147 -21.92 -20.84 -34.73
C GLN A 147 -22.69 -20.82 -33.41
N LYS A 148 -23.86 -21.45 -33.36
CA LYS A 148 -24.68 -21.54 -32.15
C LYS A 148 -23.91 -22.23 -31.01
N TYR A 149 -23.20 -23.31 -31.33
CA TYR A 149 -22.36 -23.99 -30.35
C TYR A 149 -21.24 -23.10 -29.82
N ALA A 150 -20.57 -22.32 -30.69
CA ALA A 150 -19.53 -21.39 -30.27
C ALA A 150 -20.07 -20.26 -29.39
N GLU A 151 -21.27 -19.75 -29.67
CA GLU A 151 -21.94 -18.74 -28.85
C GLU A 151 -22.26 -19.28 -27.45
N THR A 152 -22.84 -20.49 -27.34
CA THR A 152 -23.08 -21.15 -26.05
C THR A 152 -21.78 -21.41 -25.30
N LEU A 153 -20.73 -21.87 -26.00
CA LEU A 153 -19.42 -22.09 -25.39
C LEU A 153 -18.84 -20.80 -24.80
N LEU A 154 -18.96 -19.66 -25.50
CA LEU A 154 -18.49 -18.38 -24.98
C LEU A 154 -19.27 -17.94 -23.73
N GLU A 155 -20.59 -18.19 -23.69
CA GLU A 155 -21.42 -17.91 -22.52
C GLU A 155 -20.97 -18.74 -21.31
N ASP A 156 -20.80 -20.05 -21.48
CA ASP A 156 -20.34 -20.97 -20.44
C ASP A 156 -18.95 -20.58 -19.92
N LEU A 157 -18.02 -20.26 -20.83
CA LEU A 157 -16.68 -19.77 -20.46
C LEU A 157 -16.76 -18.47 -19.67
N GLY A 158 -17.66 -17.56 -20.04
CA GLY A 158 -17.90 -16.33 -19.30
C GLY A 158 -18.48 -16.57 -17.90
N HIS A 159 -19.29 -17.61 -17.70
CA HIS A 159 -19.75 -17.99 -16.36
C HIS A 159 -18.63 -18.55 -15.49
N GLN A 160 -17.79 -19.43 -16.06
CA GLN A 160 -16.67 -20.02 -15.34
C GLN A 160 -15.61 -18.96 -14.97
N GLU A 161 -15.27 -18.06 -15.89
CA GLU A 161 -14.35 -16.95 -15.62
C GLU A 161 -14.85 -16.05 -14.48
N ARG A 162 -16.13 -15.65 -14.52
CA ARG A 162 -16.72 -14.82 -13.47
C ARG A 162 -16.78 -15.52 -12.12
N SER A 163 -16.98 -16.84 -12.08
CA SER A 163 -16.91 -17.62 -10.85
C SER A 163 -15.51 -17.53 -10.23
N ILE A 164 -14.46 -17.75 -11.03
CA ILE A 164 -13.07 -17.66 -10.57
C ILE A 164 -12.74 -16.24 -10.09
N MET A 165 -13.16 -15.21 -10.83
CA MET A 165 -12.95 -13.81 -10.45
C MET A 165 -13.68 -13.44 -9.15
N THR A 166 -14.85 -14.02 -8.91
CA THR A 166 -15.59 -13.85 -7.65
C THR A 166 -14.84 -14.48 -6.47
N ASP A 167 -14.31 -15.69 -6.64
CA ASP A 167 -13.49 -16.33 -5.61
C ASP A 167 -12.18 -15.54 -5.35
N LEU A 168 -11.56 -14.96 -6.38
CA LEU A 168 -10.42 -14.05 -6.23
C LEU A 168 -10.78 -12.78 -5.46
N TYR A 169 -11.97 -12.21 -5.70
CA TYR A 169 -12.46 -11.09 -4.93
C TYR A 169 -12.61 -11.47 -3.45
N TYR A 170 -13.27 -12.59 -3.14
CA TYR A 170 -13.40 -13.04 -1.75
C TYR A 170 -12.05 -13.36 -1.12
N LEU A 171 -11.10 -13.94 -1.88
CA LEU A 171 -9.74 -14.19 -1.41
C LEU A 171 -9.05 -12.87 -1.01
N SER A 172 -9.31 -11.78 -1.74
CA SER A 172 -8.78 -10.46 -1.40
C SER A 172 -9.37 -9.86 -0.11
N GLN A 173 -10.49 -10.38 0.38
CA GLN A 173 -11.17 -9.88 1.60
C GLN A 173 -11.03 -10.84 2.79
N ALA A 174 -10.65 -12.09 2.53
CA ALA A 174 -10.61 -13.16 3.51
C ALA A 174 -9.75 -12.82 4.74
N ASP A 175 -10.15 -13.40 5.88
CA ASP A 175 -9.38 -13.40 7.14
C ASP A 175 -8.90 -12.01 7.61
N GLY A 176 -9.69 -10.97 7.34
CA GLY A 176 -9.42 -9.60 7.78
C GLY A 176 -8.42 -8.83 6.92
N VAL A 177 -7.93 -9.41 5.83
CA VAL A 177 -7.03 -8.73 4.87
C VAL A 177 -7.72 -7.52 4.22
N GLY A 178 -9.03 -7.61 3.97
CA GLY A 178 -9.82 -6.49 3.45
C GLY A 178 -9.81 -5.28 4.38
N GLU A 179 -10.14 -5.50 5.65
CA GLU A 179 -10.14 -4.46 6.69
C GLU A 179 -8.74 -3.86 6.90
N TRP A 180 -7.71 -4.72 6.94
CA TRP A 180 -6.33 -4.27 7.03
C TRP A 180 -5.95 -3.37 5.85
N ARG A 181 -6.30 -3.76 4.62
CA ARG A 181 -6.00 -2.98 3.41
C ARG A 181 -6.68 -1.61 3.43
N MET A 182 -7.95 -1.56 3.82
CA MET A 182 -8.68 -0.29 3.95
C MET A 182 -8.06 0.62 5.00
N LYS A 183 -7.70 0.06 6.16
CA LYS A 183 -7.04 0.80 7.23
C LYS A 183 -5.68 1.35 6.77
N GLU A 184 -4.84 0.52 6.17
CA GLU A 184 -3.50 0.92 5.72
C GLU A 184 -3.58 1.98 4.61
N ALA A 185 -4.51 1.84 3.66
CA ALA A 185 -4.72 2.84 2.61
C ALA A 185 -5.16 4.20 3.18
N LYS A 186 -6.02 4.18 4.21
CA LYS A 186 -6.43 5.40 4.93
C LYS A 186 -5.25 6.01 5.68
N ASP A 187 -4.50 5.23 6.44
CA ASP A 187 -3.36 5.71 7.23
C ASP A 187 -2.28 6.35 6.33
N LEU A 188 -2.01 5.75 5.15
CA LEU A 188 -1.10 6.31 4.15
C LEU A 188 -1.64 7.60 3.52
N SER A 189 -2.95 7.65 3.24
CA SER A 189 -3.60 8.86 2.73
C SER A 189 -3.51 10.01 3.75
N ASP A 190 -3.84 9.74 5.01
CA ASP A 190 -3.77 10.71 6.11
C ASP A 190 -2.33 11.20 6.30
N LEU A 191 -1.34 10.31 6.23
CA LEU A 191 0.08 10.68 6.31
C LEU A 191 0.47 11.67 5.20
N VAL A 192 0.10 11.39 3.95
CA VAL A 192 0.44 12.26 2.81
C VAL A 192 -0.32 13.59 2.91
N GLN A 193 -1.62 13.57 3.22
CA GLN A 193 -2.42 14.79 3.40
C GLN A 193 -1.89 15.67 4.53
N ASN A 194 -1.47 15.09 5.65
CA ASN A 194 -0.84 15.82 6.75
C ASN A 194 0.48 16.49 6.32
N ARG A 195 1.31 15.79 5.54
CA ARG A 195 2.56 16.37 5.01
C ARG A 195 2.30 17.50 4.02
N ILE A 196 1.32 17.35 3.14
CA ILE A 196 0.90 18.39 2.21
C ILE A 196 0.36 19.60 2.98
N THR A 197 -0.50 19.38 3.96
CA THR A 197 -1.08 20.44 4.80
C THR A 197 0.00 21.19 5.56
N TYR A 198 0.97 20.49 6.15
CA TYR A 198 2.12 21.09 6.81
C TYR A 198 2.94 21.97 5.85
N LEU A 199 3.26 21.46 4.65
CA LEU A 199 4.02 22.21 3.65
C LEU A 199 3.27 23.45 3.15
N GLN A 200 1.96 23.32 2.94
CA GLN A 200 1.14 24.40 2.41
C GLN A 200 0.87 25.50 3.44
N ASN A 201 0.96 25.22 4.73
CA ASN A 201 0.61 26.16 5.79
C ASN A 201 1.81 26.55 6.67
N PRO A 202 2.82 27.26 6.13
CA PRO A 202 3.94 27.73 6.91
C PRO A 202 3.47 28.75 7.98
N PRO A 203 4.14 28.82 9.14
CA PRO A 203 3.78 29.77 10.20
C PRO A 203 4.08 31.23 9.81
N ASP A 204 5.09 31.46 8.97
CA ASP A 204 5.46 32.78 8.46
C ASP A 204 5.55 32.73 6.93
N CYS A 205 4.49 33.19 6.26
CA CYS A 205 4.42 33.18 4.79
C CYS A 205 5.47 34.09 4.14
N SER A 206 5.94 35.15 4.83
CA SER A 206 6.94 36.07 4.26
C SER A 206 8.31 35.42 4.08
N LYS A 207 8.63 34.43 4.91
CA LYS A 207 9.90 33.69 4.90
C LYS A 207 9.80 32.32 4.22
N ALA A 208 8.59 31.87 3.87
CA ALA A 208 8.37 30.59 3.23
C ALA A 208 9.03 30.55 1.84
N ARG A 209 9.65 29.42 1.49
CA ARG A 209 10.07 29.17 0.10
C ARG A 209 8.83 28.85 -0.71
N LYS A 210 8.62 29.58 -1.80
CA LYS A 210 7.39 29.46 -2.62
C LYS A 210 7.69 28.88 -4.00
N LEU A 211 6.69 28.25 -4.59
CA LEU A 211 6.64 27.88 -6.00
C LEU A 211 5.32 28.44 -6.56
N VAL A 212 5.42 29.37 -7.50
CA VAL A 212 4.26 29.99 -8.15
C VAL A 212 3.87 29.15 -9.36
N CYS A 213 2.60 28.80 -9.47
CA CYS A 213 2.02 28.06 -10.59
C CYS A 213 0.81 28.82 -11.13
N ASN A 214 0.75 28.99 -12.45
CA ASN A 214 -0.35 29.69 -13.10
C ASN A 214 -1.29 28.68 -13.77
N ILE A 215 -2.58 28.70 -13.42
CA ILE A 215 -3.55 27.72 -13.93
C ILE A 215 -3.90 27.93 -15.40
N ASN A 216 -3.65 29.11 -15.98
CA ASN A 216 -4.10 29.54 -17.30
C ASN A 216 -3.26 28.97 -18.45
N LYS A 217 -2.94 27.67 -18.38
CA LYS A 217 -2.39 26.94 -19.52
C LYS A 217 -3.42 26.87 -20.64
N GLY A 218 -2.98 27.06 -21.89
CA GLY A 218 -3.84 27.06 -23.09
C GLY A 218 -4.39 25.68 -23.47
N CYS A 219 -5.23 25.09 -22.62
CA CYS A 219 -5.88 23.80 -22.82
C CYS A 219 -7.20 23.70 -22.03
N GLY A 220 -7.81 22.50 -22.02
CA GLY A 220 -9.04 22.23 -21.28
C GLY A 220 -8.84 22.01 -19.77
N PHE A 221 -9.93 21.95 -19.00
CA PHE A 221 -9.96 21.84 -17.54
C PHE A 221 -9.07 20.72 -16.99
N GLY A 222 -9.22 19.49 -17.49
CA GLY A 222 -8.42 18.35 -17.00
C GLY A 222 -6.91 18.53 -17.22
N CYS A 223 -6.52 19.16 -18.33
CA CYS A 223 -5.12 19.50 -18.61
C CYS A 223 -4.60 20.59 -17.65
N GLN A 224 -5.41 21.59 -17.33
CA GLN A 224 -5.06 22.62 -16.35
C GLN A 224 -4.97 22.04 -14.92
N LEU A 225 -5.88 21.16 -14.52
CA LEU A 225 -5.82 20.49 -13.23
C LEU A 225 -4.57 19.61 -13.11
N HIS A 226 -4.24 18.82 -14.14
CA HIS A 226 -2.98 18.06 -14.17
C HIS A 226 -1.75 18.96 -14.13
N HIS A 227 -1.79 20.17 -14.72
CA HIS A 227 -0.73 21.16 -14.59
C HIS A 227 -0.55 21.61 -13.13
N VAL A 228 -1.64 21.91 -12.42
CA VAL A 228 -1.60 22.26 -11.00
C VAL A 228 -1.06 21.10 -10.16
N VAL A 229 -1.51 19.86 -10.40
CA VAL A 229 -1.00 18.66 -9.72
C VAL A 229 0.51 18.48 -9.96
N TYR A 230 0.98 18.68 -11.19
CA TYR A 230 2.40 18.66 -11.54
C TYR A 230 3.19 19.71 -10.76
N CYS A 231 2.71 20.97 -10.73
CA CYS A 231 3.31 22.02 -9.92
C CYS A 231 3.35 21.64 -8.44
N PHE A 232 2.28 21.03 -7.92
CA PHE A 232 2.18 20.61 -6.52
C PHE A 232 3.19 19.50 -6.18
N MET A 233 3.35 18.50 -7.05
CA MET A 233 4.38 17.46 -6.86
C MET A 233 5.80 18.03 -6.83
N ILE A 234 6.11 19.01 -7.68
CA ILE A 234 7.41 19.69 -7.67
C ILE A 234 7.57 20.53 -6.41
N ALA A 235 6.53 21.28 -6.01
CA ALA A 235 6.51 22.07 -4.79
C ALA A 235 6.78 21.18 -3.57
N TYR A 236 6.13 20.03 -3.51
CA TYR A 236 6.36 19.00 -2.49
C TYR A 236 7.80 18.48 -2.49
N GLY A 237 8.30 18.02 -3.65
CA GLY A 237 9.66 17.49 -3.77
C GLY A 237 10.77 18.51 -3.50
N THR A 238 10.50 19.79 -3.74
CA THR A 238 11.45 20.90 -3.48
C THR A 238 11.21 21.63 -2.15
N GLN A 239 10.27 21.14 -1.33
CA GLN A 239 9.89 21.74 -0.05
C GLN A 239 9.58 23.24 -0.17
N ARG A 240 8.72 23.57 -1.13
CA ARG A 240 8.20 24.92 -1.39
C ARG A 240 6.69 24.92 -1.25
N THR A 241 6.13 25.94 -0.62
CA THR A 241 4.69 26.17 -0.57
C THR A 241 4.19 26.55 -1.98
N LEU A 242 3.19 25.83 -2.48
CA LEU A 242 2.55 26.13 -3.75
C LEU A 242 1.69 27.38 -3.61
N ILE A 243 1.94 28.36 -4.48
CA ILE A 243 1.09 29.54 -4.70
C ILE A 243 0.40 29.37 -6.05
N LEU A 244 -0.92 29.36 -6.05
CA LEU A 244 -1.73 29.16 -7.25
C LEU A 244 -2.26 30.50 -7.76
N GLU A 245 -1.79 30.93 -8.93
CA GLU A 245 -2.35 32.07 -9.63
C GLU A 245 -3.51 31.62 -10.51
N SER A 246 -4.71 32.08 -10.15
CA SER A 246 -5.97 31.67 -10.78
C SER A 246 -6.80 32.82 -11.35
N HIS A 247 -6.30 34.06 -11.31
CA HIS A 247 -7.01 35.21 -11.86
C HIS A 247 -7.30 35.03 -13.37
N ASN A 248 -8.45 35.53 -13.84
CA ASN A 248 -8.89 35.39 -15.24
C ASN A 248 -8.95 33.95 -15.74
N TRP A 249 -9.24 33.00 -14.84
CA TRP A 249 -9.38 31.61 -15.22
C TRP A 249 -10.60 31.40 -16.12
N ARG A 250 -10.38 30.76 -17.27
CA ARG A 250 -11.38 30.65 -18.34
C ARG A 250 -12.69 29.95 -17.93
N TYR A 251 -12.63 29.11 -16.90
CA TYR A 251 -13.79 28.36 -16.38
C TYR A 251 -14.51 29.09 -15.26
N ALA A 252 -13.81 29.97 -14.53
CA ALA A 252 -14.38 30.84 -13.51
C ALA A 252 -13.49 32.09 -13.39
N PRO A 253 -13.91 33.25 -13.93
CA PRO A 253 -13.09 34.46 -13.95
C PRO A 253 -12.65 34.92 -12.54
N GLY A 254 -13.44 34.60 -11.51
CA GLY A 254 -13.13 34.85 -10.10
C GLY A 254 -12.05 33.94 -9.50
N GLY A 255 -11.55 32.95 -10.24
CA GLY A 255 -10.42 32.10 -9.86
C GLY A 255 -10.79 30.75 -9.29
N TRP A 256 -9.79 30.08 -8.73
CA TRP A 256 -9.87 28.70 -8.21
C TRP A 256 -10.85 28.59 -7.03
N GLU A 257 -10.84 29.61 -6.17
CA GLU A 257 -11.57 29.70 -4.92
C GLU A 257 -13.08 29.83 -5.10
N THR A 258 -13.57 30.04 -6.34
CA THR A 258 -15.01 30.06 -6.61
C THR A 258 -15.64 28.67 -6.54
N VAL A 259 -14.83 27.60 -6.66
CA VAL A 259 -15.31 26.21 -6.70
C VAL A 259 -14.53 25.27 -5.79
N PHE A 260 -13.30 25.62 -5.41
CA PHE A 260 -12.45 24.81 -4.54
C PHE A 260 -11.94 25.61 -3.33
N LEU A 261 -11.48 24.91 -2.31
CA LEU A 261 -10.77 25.56 -1.20
C LEU A 261 -9.42 26.14 -1.68
N PRO A 262 -8.94 27.22 -1.05
CA PRO A 262 -7.61 27.74 -1.35
C PRO A 262 -6.55 26.66 -1.08
N VAL A 263 -5.47 26.66 -1.87
CA VAL A 263 -4.39 25.67 -1.74
C VAL A 263 -3.59 25.80 -0.44
N SER A 264 -3.76 26.91 0.29
CA SER A 264 -3.17 27.19 1.60
C SER A 264 -4.12 28.08 2.41
N ASN A 265 -4.18 27.86 3.72
CA ASN A 265 -4.92 28.73 4.64
C ASN A 265 -4.06 29.86 5.21
N THR A 266 -2.73 29.72 5.22
CA THR A 266 -1.81 30.70 5.85
C THR A 266 -0.89 31.41 4.86
N CYS A 267 -0.80 30.95 3.62
CA CYS A 267 0.15 31.48 2.65
C CYS A 267 -0.34 31.39 1.20
N THR A 268 -1.01 32.45 0.76
CA THR A 268 -1.56 32.60 -0.60
C THR A 268 -0.86 33.70 -1.42
N ASP A 269 -0.01 34.50 -0.77
CA ASP A 269 0.69 35.63 -1.39
C ASP A 269 2.02 35.17 -2.04
N PRO A 270 2.31 35.51 -3.32
CA PRO A 270 3.58 35.23 -3.97
C PRO A 270 4.78 36.05 -3.47
N VAL A 271 4.60 37.11 -2.68
CA VAL A 271 5.65 38.05 -2.24
C VAL A 271 6.81 37.34 -1.53
N GLY A 272 8.04 37.67 -1.90
CA GLY A 272 9.24 37.18 -1.23
C GLY A 272 10.47 38.02 -1.60
N CYS A 273 11.57 37.85 -0.87
CA CYS A 273 12.78 38.68 -1.05
C CYS A 273 13.48 38.49 -2.40
N ASN A 274 13.28 37.35 -3.08
CA ASN A 274 13.88 37.03 -4.38
C ASN A 274 12.91 36.20 -5.21
N HIS A 275 12.69 36.58 -6.48
CA HIS A 275 11.88 35.83 -7.44
C HIS A 275 12.74 35.37 -8.62
N ARG A 276 12.59 34.11 -9.04
CA ARG A 276 13.31 33.55 -10.19
C ARG A 276 12.42 32.56 -10.94
N THR A 277 12.45 32.64 -12.26
CA THR A 277 11.84 31.63 -13.14
C THR A 277 12.59 30.31 -12.99
N LEU A 278 11.83 29.21 -12.93
CA LEU A 278 12.39 27.87 -12.85
C LEU A 278 13.12 27.57 -14.18
N VAL A 279 14.44 27.74 -14.17
CA VAL A 279 15.30 27.25 -15.25
C VAL A 279 15.45 25.76 -15.02
N GLY A 280 14.88 24.94 -15.90
CA GLY A 280 15.09 23.50 -15.82
C GLY A 280 16.57 23.20 -15.73
N ARG A 281 16.98 22.25 -14.88
CA ARG A 281 18.30 21.63 -15.04
C ARG A 281 18.28 21.05 -16.45
N GLY A 282 18.90 21.74 -17.41
CA GLY A 282 19.17 21.17 -18.71
C GLY A 282 19.90 19.86 -18.46
N SER A 283 19.35 18.77 -18.97
CA SER A 283 20.00 17.47 -18.99
C SER A 283 21.41 17.69 -19.57
N ARG A 284 22.41 17.68 -18.71
CA ARG A 284 23.80 17.46 -19.10
C ARG A 284 24.07 15.98 -18.97
#